data_AF-D8F529-F1
#
_entry.id   AF-D8F529-F1
#
_cell.length_a   1.000
_cell.length_b   1.000
_cell.length_c   1.000
_cell.angle_alpha   90.00
_cell.angle_beta   90.00
_cell.angle_gamma   90.00
#
_symmetry.space_group_name_H-M   'P 1'
#
loop_
_entity.id
_entity.type
_entity.pdbx_description
1 polymer ?
#
loop_
_entity_poly.entity_id
_entity_poly.type
_entity_poly.pdbx_seq_one_letter_code
_entity_poly.pdbx_strand_id
1 'polypeptide(L)'
;MLDDTTISRLIIKSYTSKLNATLELDVALVGAGPANMTAGYYLGKAGLKAAVFESKLAPGGGMWGGGMMFNEAVLQSDATPVAREIGIELEDQGNGYFTFDTVLAASMLSARCIQSGTRIINCVHVEDVMFREADGEKRVCGLVINWSPIRKLDLPVDPLSIHANYSH
;
A
#
# COMPACT_ATOMS: atom_id res chain seq x y z
N MET A 1 34.52 7.89 1.40
CA MET A 1 33.78 6.80 0.75
C MET A 1 33.07 6.04 1.85
N LEU A 2 31.76 5.83 1.74
CA LEU A 2 31.05 4.96 2.68
C LEU A 2 31.53 3.52 2.44
N ASP A 3 31.84 2.80 3.52
CA ASP A 3 32.22 1.39 3.48
C ASP A 3 31.00 0.50 3.15
N ASP A 4 31.18 -0.49 2.28
CA ASP A 4 30.09 -1.35 1.78
C ASP A 4 29.39 -2.10 2.92
N THR A 5 30.14 -2.51 3.96
CA THR A 5 29.55 -3.18 5.12
C THR A 5 28.73 -2.21 5.98
N THR A 6 29.14 -0.94 6.03
CA THR A 6 28.39 0.13 6.69
C THR A 6 27.07 0.42 5.97
N ILE A 7 27.08 0.50 4.64
CA ILE A 7 25.85 0.68 3.83
C ILE A 7 24.88 -0.48 4.10
N SER A 8 25.37 -1.71 4.00
CA SER A 8 24.57 -2.92 4.21
C SER A 8 23.94 -2.95 5.61
N ARG A 9 24.72 -2.62 6.64
CA ARG A 9 24.25 -2.56 8.03
C ARG A 9 23.15 -1.51 8.22
N LEU A 10 23.27 -0.34 7.58
CA LEU A 10 22.28 0.72 7.65
C LEU A 10 20.95 0.32 6.99
N ILE A 11 21.01 -0.32 5.82
CA ILE A 11 19.83 -0.82 5.11
C ILE A 11 19.11 -1.89 5.94
N ILE A 12 19.84 -2.90 6.44
CA ILE A 12 19.27 -3.97 7.28
C ILE A 12 18.63 -3.40 8.54
N LYS A 13 19.33 -2.52 9.26
CA LYS A 13 18.81 -1.89 10.48
C LYS A 13 17.55 -1.08 10.21
N SER A 14 17.57 -0.24 9.18
CA SER A 14 16.43 0.61 8.80
C SER A 14 15.22 -0.24 8.40
N TYR A 15 15.42 -1.23 7.55
CA TYR A 15 14.32 -2.09 7.08
C TYR A 15 13.74 -2.95 8.20
N THR A 16 14.60 -3.55 9.04
CA THR A 16 14.14 -4.34 10.21
C THR A 16 13.35 -3.46 11.18
N SER A 17 13.78 -2.22 11.41
CA SER A 17 13.02 -1.26 12.20
C SER A 17 11.66 -0.93 11.56
N LYS A 18 11.61 -0.77 10.24
CA LYS A 18 10.37 -0.52 9.50
C LYS A 18 9.40 -1.70 9.59
N LEU A 19 9.90 -2.93 9.42
CA LEU A 19 9.12 -4.16 9.48
C LEU A 19 8.63 -4.48 10.90
N ASN A 20 9.47 -4.29 11.91
CA ASN A 20 9.03 -4.48 13.31
C ASN A 20 7.91 -3.51 13.70
N ALA A 21 7.93 -2.29 13.17
CA ALA A 21 6.86 -1.31 13.38
C ALA A 21 5.52 -1.70 12.71
N THR A 22 5.48 -2.77 11.90
CA THR A 22 4.25 -3.30 11.30
C THR A 22 3.76 -4.59 11.95
N LEU A 23 4.40 -5.10 13.01
CA LEU A 23 3.95 -6.34 13.67
C LEU A 23 2.63 -6.17 14.43
N GLU A 24 2.35 -4.95 14.88
CA GLU A 24 1.11 -4.55 15.57
C GLU A 24 0.57 -3.26 14.95
N LEU A 25 -0.58 -3.37 14.30
CA LEU A 25 -1.22 -2.28 13.55
C LEU A 25 -2.64 -2.02 14.04
N ASP A 26 -3.11 -0.79 13.83
CA ASP A 26 -4.53 -0.49 13.90
C ASP A 26 -5.24 -1.02 12.65
N VAL A 27 -4.62 -0.82 11.48
CA VAL A 27 -5.17 -1.26 10.19
C VAL A 27 -4.09 -1.88 9.30
N ALA A 28 -4.37 -3.07 8.76
CA ALA A 28 -3.56 -3.68 7.71
C ALA A 28 -4.36 -3.72 6.39
N LEU A 29 -3.74 -3.24 5.31
CA LEU A 29 -4.34 -3.13 3.98
C LEU A 29 -3.65 -4.06 2.99
N VAL A 30 -4.41 -4.83 2.22
CA VAL A 30 -3.86 -5.80 1.25
C VAL A 30 -3.88 -5.24 -0.18
N GLY A 31 -2.70 -4.99 -0.74
CA GLY A 31 -2.50 -4.45 -2.08
C GLY A 31 -2.42 -2.92 -2.10
N ALA A 32 -1.39 -2.37 -2.72
CA ALA A 32 -1.16 -0.93 -2.88
C ALA A 32 -1.75 -0.40 -4.19
N GLY A 33 -3.05 -0.64 -4.38
CA GLY A 33 -3.84 -0.01 -5.44
C GLY A 33 -4.38 1.38 -5.04
N PRO A 34 -5.08 2.07 -5.95
CA PRO A 34 -5.60 3.42 -5.70
C PRO A 34 -6.46 3.51 -4.43
N ALA A 35 -7.39 2.56 -4.27
CA ALA A 35 -8.32 2.55 -3.14
C ALA A 35 -7.59 2.45 -1.79
N ASN A 36 -6.73 1.43 -1.63
CA ASN A 36 -6.01 1.20 -0.37
C ASN A 36 -4.97 2.27 -0.08
N MET A 37 -4.30 2.85 -1.08
CA MET A 37 -3.39 3.96 -0.81
C MET A 37 -4.15 5.25 -0.46
N THR A 38 -5.35 5.46 -0.99
CA THR A 38 -6.23 6.57 -0.59
C THR A 38 -6.73 6.36 0.84
N ALA A 39 -7.18 5.15 1.20
CA ALA A 39 -7.53 4.80 2.57
C ALA A 39 -6.33 4.98 3.51
N GLY A 40 -5.17 4.45 3.13
CA GLY A 40 -3.92 4.60 3.86
C GLY A 40 -3.51 6.06 4.07
N TYR A 41 -3.72 6.92 3.08
CA TYR A 41 -3.49 8.36 3.22
C TYR A 41 -4.33 8.98 4.34
N TYR A 42 -5.64 8.69 4.39
CA TYR A 42 -6.52 9.22 5.43
C TYR A 42 -6.28 8.59 6.80
N LEU A 43 -5.99 7.29 6.87
CA LEU A 43 -5.62 6.60 8.11
C LEU A 43 -4.35 7.19 8.72
N GLY A 44 -3.33 7.43 7.90
CA GLY A 44 -2.08 8.06 8.32
C GLY A 44 -2.31 9.49 8.82
N LYS A 45 -3.09 10.29 8.07
CA LYS A 45 -3.51 11.64 8.52
C LYS A 45 -4.24 11.64 9.86
N ALA A 46 -5.02 10.60 10.14
CA ALA A 46 -5.71 10.42 11.42
C ALA A 46 -4.79 9.92 12.56
N GLY A 47 -3.51 9.66 12.27
CA GLY A 47 -2.53 9.19 13.27
C GLY A 47 -2.64 7.70 13.59
N LEU A 48 -3.39 6.93 12.81
CA LEU A 48 -3.55 5.48 13.00
C LEU A 48 -2.30 4.74 12.50
N LYS A 49 -1.90 3.68 13.20
CA LYS A 49 -0.82 2.79 12.78
C LYS A 49 -1.31 1.90 11.65
N ALA A 50 -1.17 2.37 10.42
CA ALA A 50 -1.55 1.64 9.23
C ALA A 50 -0.34 1.15 8.42
N ALA A 51 -0.50 0.00 7.76
CA ALA A 51 0.43 -0.47 6.74
C ALA A 51 -0.31 -1.10 5.55
N VAL A 52 0.25 -0.92 4.35
CA VAL A 52 -0.18 -1.53 3.09
C VAL A 52 0.85 -2.57 2.67
N PHE A 53 0.43 -3.80 2.44
CA PHE A 53 1.27 -4.89 1.95
C PHE A 53 1.03 -5.11 0.46
N GLU A 54 2.05 -4.95 -0.37
CA GLU A 54 1.97 -5.06 -1.83
C GLU A 54 2.84 -6.18 -2.37
N SER A 55 2.22 -7.05 -3.17
CA SER A 55 2.88 -8.19 -3.79
C SER A 55 3.91 -7.82 -4.87
N LYS A 56 3.68 -6.74 -5.61
CA LYS A 56 4.52 -6.26 -6.70
C LYS A 56 5.66 -5.39 -6.18
N LEU A 57 6.64 -5.15 -7.06
CA LEU A 57 7.73 -4.23 -6.78
C LEU A 57 7.24 -2.78 -6.68
N ALA A 58 6.39 -2.36 -7.63
CA ALA A 58 5.87 -1.01 -7.68
C ALA A 58 4.44 -0.94 -7.07
N PRO A 59 4.21 -0.08 -6.07
CA PRO A 59 2.87 0.37 -5.69
C PRO A 59 2.17 1.08 -6.86
N GLY A 60 0.84 1.23 -6.80
CA GLY A 60 0.04 1.86 -7.87
C GLY A 60 -0.92 0.90 -8.56
N GLY A 61 -0.81 -0.41 -8.33
CA GLY A 61 -1.72 -1.40 -8.90
C GLY A 61 -1.75 -1.37 -10.44
N GLY A 62 -2.94 -1.17 -11.01
CA GLY A 62 -3.16 -1.11 -12.46
C GLY A 62 -3.03 0.29 -13.08
N MET A 63 -2.72 1.33 -12.29
CA MET A 63 -2.74 2.71 -12.80
C MET A 63 -1.69 2.97 -13.89
N TRP A 64 -0.49 2.41 -13.74
CA TRP A 64 0.68 2.76 -14.57
C TRP A 64 0.47 2.66 -16.08
N GLY A 65 -0.40 1.75 -16.55
CA GLY A 65 -0.66 1.57 -17.97
C GLY A 65 -1.86 2.35 -18.52
N GLY A 66 -2.61 3.04 -17.65
CA GLY A 66 -3.88 3.69 -18.00
C GLY A 66 -4.83 2.79 -18.80
N GLY A 67 -5.54 3.36 -19.77
CA GLY A 67 -6.43 2.62 -20.66
C GLY A 67 -5.71 2.15 -21.92
N MET A 68 -5.63 0.84 -22.16
CA MET A 68 -5.03 0.28 -23.38
C MET A 68 -3.55 0.72 -23.62
N MET A 69 -2.77 0.87 -22.55
CA MET A 69 -1.39 1.43 -22.58
C MET A 69 -1.30 2.93 -22.90
N PHE A 70 -2.42 3.63 -23.02
CA PHE A 70 -2.43 5.09 -22.98
C PHE A 70 -2.46 5.50 -21.51
N ASN A 71 -1.39 6.16 -21.05
CA ASN A 71 -1.14 6.56 -19.66
C ASN A 71 -2.05 7.71 -19.16
N GLU A 72 -3.31 7.67 -19.59
CA GLU A 72 -4.37 8.60 -19.25
C GLU A 72 -5.54 7.81 -18.66
N ALA A 73 -6.22 8.42 -17.71
CA ALA A 73 -7.47 7.91 -17.17
C ALA A 73 -8.47 9.03 -16.97
N VAL A 74 -9.74 8.65 -16.81
CA VAL A 74 -10.84 9.58 -16.60
C VAL A 74 -11.40 9.38 -15.20
N LEU A 75 -11.71 10.47 -14.51
CA LEU A 75 -12.50 10.47 -13.29
C LEU A 75 -13.72 11.39 -13.42
N GLN A 76 -14.76 11.09 -12.63
CA GLN A 76 -15.95 11.92 -12.53
C GLN A 76 -15.77 13.00 -11.46
N SER A 77 -16.58 14.06 -11.54
CA SER A 77 -16.60 15.20 -10.61
C SER A 77 -16.49 14.82 -9.14
N ASP A 78 -17.15 13.74 -8.73
CA ASP A 78 -17.26 13.31 -7.33
C ASP A 78 -15.91 12.85 -6.76
N ALA A 79 -15.00 12.35 -7.60
CA ALA A 79 -13.66 11.91 -7.20
C ALA A 79 -12.61 13.04 -7.27
N THR A 80 -12.94 14.19 -7.90
CA THR A 80 -12.01 15.32 -8.07
C THR A 80 -11.48 15.89 -6.75
N PRO A 81 -12.25 15.99 -5.65
CA PRO A 81 -11.72 16.59 -4.41
C PRO A 81 -10.56 15.78 -3.85
N VAL A 82 -10.68 14.45 -3.83
CA VAL A 82 -9.65 13.53 -3.34
C VAL A 82 -8.39 13.61 -4.21
N ALA A 83 -8.57 13.61 -5.53
CA ALA A 83 -7.45 13.65 -6.48
C ALA A 83 -6.66 14.95 -6.35
N ARG A 84 -7.36 16.09 -6.23
CA ARG A 84 -6.74 17.40 -6.00
C ARG A 84 -6.04 17.49 -4.64
N GLU A 85 -6.63 16.91 -3.58
CA GLU A 85 -6.01 16.86 -2.25
C GLU A 85 -4.67 16.09 -2.28
N ILE A 86 -4.62 14.98 -3.03
CA ILE A 86 -3.39 14.20 -3.25
C ILE A 86 -2.38 14.97 -4.11
N GLY A 87 -2.83 15.97 -4.89
CA GLY A 87 -2.00 16.80 -5.76
C GLY A 87 -1.91 16.26 -7.19
N ILE A 88 -2.94 15.55 -7.65
CA ILE A 88 -3.07 15.10 -9.03
C ILE A 88 -3.62 16.26 -9.86
N GLU A 89 -2.94 16.59 -10.95
CA GLU A 89 -3.42 17.58 -11.91
C GLU A 89 -4.55 16.98 -12.76
N LEU A 90 -5.64 17.74 -12.90
CA LEU A 90 -6.85 17.30 -13.59
C LEU A 90 -7.16 18.29 -14.72
N GLU A 91 -7.40 17.76 -15.92
CA GLU A 91 -7.87 18.53 -17.07
C GLU A 91 -9.38 18.31 -17.23
N ASP A 92 -10.15 19.41 -17.27
CA ASP A 92 -11.60 19.35 -17.46
C ASP A 92 -11.93 19.07 -18.93
N GLN A 93 -12.61 17.95 -19.20
CA GLN A 93 -13.06 17.55 -20.53
C GLN A 93 -14.55 17.88 -20.77
N GLY A 94 -15.18 18.61 -19.85
CA GLY A 94 -16.60 18.93 -19.86
C GLY A 94 -17.48 17.80 -19.34
N ASN A 95 -18.77 18.09 -19.13
CA ASN A 95 -19.78 17.13 -18.67
C ASN A 95 -19.43 16.41 -17.36
N GLY A 96 -18.60 17.01 -16.51
CA GLY A 96 -18.19 16.42 -15.23
C GLY A 96 -17.11 15.34 -15.35
N TYR A 97 -16.44 15.22 -16.50
CA TYR A 97 -15.32 14.30 -16.71
C TYR A 97 -13.99 15.04 -16.70
N PHE A 98 -13.00 14.44 -16.03
CA PHE A 98 -11.65 14.98 -15.95
C PHE A 98 -10.63 13.92 -16.34
N THR A 99 -9.65 14.29 -17.16
CA THR A 99 -8.50 13.44 -17.49
C THR A 99 -7.31 13.74 -16.60
N PHE A 100 -6.45 12.74 -16.43
CA PHE A 100 -5.21 12.88 -15.67
C PHE A 100 -4.18 11.82 -16.09
N ASP A 101 -2.90 12.21 -16.00
CA ASP A 101 -1.77 11.30 -16.21
C ASP A 101 -1.71 10.26 -15.08
N THR A 102 -1.79 8.97 -15.46
CA THR A 102 -1.86 7.88 -14.49
C THR A 102 -0.54 7.53 -13.83
N VAL A 103 0.59 7.88 -14.46
CA VAL A 103 1.96 7.69 -13.95
C VAL A 103 2.21 8.68 -12.82
N LEU A 104 1.84 9.95 -13.04
CA LEU A 104 1.85 10.99 -12.01
C LEU A 104 0.95 10.59 -10.84
N ALA A 105 -0.29 10.18 -11.13
CA ALA A 105 -1.25 9.83 -10.10
C ALA A 105 -0.79 8.64 -9.24
N ALA A 106 -0.24 7.58 -9.83
CA ALA A 106 0.31 6.44 -9.08
C ALA A 106 1.49 6.87 -8.18
N SER A 107 2.37 7.74 -8.70
CA SER A 107 3.52 8.27 -7.97
C SER A 107 3.10 9.16 -6.80
N MET A 108 2.21 10.12 -7.05
CA MET A 108 1.70 11.05 -6.04
C MET A 108 0.94 10.31 -4.95
N LEU A 109 0.08 9.37 -5.31
CA LEU A 109 -0.69 8.63 -4.33
C LEU A 109 0.21 7.77 -3.43
N SER A 110 1.22 7.12 -4.00
CA SER A 110 2.23 6.38 -3.23
C SER A 110 3.00 7.30 -2.27
N ALA A 111 3.47 8.44 -2.78
CA ALA A 111 4.22 9.40 -1.99
C ALA A 111 3.37 10.00 -0.85
N ARG A 112 2.16 10.45 -1.15
CA ARG A 112 1.23 11.03 -0.18
C ARG A 112 0.83 10.03 0.89
N CYS A 113 0.52 8.79 0.52
CA CYS A 113 0.23 7.73 1.47
C CYS A 113 1.39 7.54 2.47
N ILE A 114 2.63 7.42 1.96
CA ILE A 114 3.81 7.28 2.82
C ILE A 114 4.04 8.51 3.70
N GLN A 115 3.95 9.71 3.13
CA GLN A 115 4.15 10.98 3.83
C GLN A 115 3.10 11.23 4.92
N SER A 116 1.89 10.66 4.78
CA SER A 116 0.84 10.75 5.80
C SER A 116 1.15 9.93 7.06
N GLY A 117 2.13 9.00 7.01
CA GLY A 117 2.52 8.14 8.13
C GLY A 117 2.23 6.65 7.92
N THR A 118 1.45 6.30 6.90
CA THR A 118 1.17 4.90 6.53
C THR A 118 2.36 4.25 5.87
N ARG A 119 2.73 3.05 6.30
CA ARG A 119 3.87 2.30 5.70
C ARG A 119 3.39 1.53 4.48
N ILE A 120 4.14 1.57 3.38
CA ILE A 120 3.98 0.61 2.28
C ILE A 120 5.13 -0.40 2.35
N ILE A 121 4.79 -1.69 2.39
CA ILE A 121 5.70 -2.82 2.36
C ILE A 121 5.45 -3.58 1.05
N ASN A 122 6.23 -3.25 0.03
CA ASN A 122 6.19 -3.91 -1.27
C ASN A 122 7.01 -5.20 -1.28
N CYS A 123 6.85 -6.02 -2.33
CA CYS A 123 7.42 -7.37 -2.45
C CYS A 123 6.98 -8.35 -1.35
N VAL A 124 5.83 -8.10 -0.71
CA VAL A 124 5.23 -8.96 0.31
C VAL A 124 3.87 -9.45 -0.18
N HIS A 125 3.69 -10.76 -0.19
CA HIS A 125 2.42 -11.41 -0.49
C HIS A 125 1.70 -11.74 0.82
N VAL A 126 0.40 -11.46 0.87
CA VAL A 126 -0.48 -11.89 1.95
C VAL A 126 -1.03 -13.25 1.54
N GLU A 127 -0.64 -14.29 2.28
CA GLU A 127 -1.02 -15.68 1.99
C GLU A 127 -2.37 -16.03 2.59
N ASP A 128 -2.67 -15.51 3.78
CA ASP A 128 -3.91 -15.79 4.51
C ASP A 128 -4.20 -14.66 5.53
N VAL A 129 -5.32 -14.78 6.24
CA VAL A 129 -5.72 -13.91 7.34
C VAL A 129 -5.75 -14.67 8.66
N MET A 130 -5.43 -13.99 9.76
CA MET A 130 -5.57 -14.54 11.10
C MET A 130 -6.99 -14.32 11.61
N PHE A 131 -7.57 -15.34 12.25
CA PHE A 131 -8.89 -15.24 12.88
C PHE A 131 -8.78 -15.33 14.40
N ARG A 132 -9.62 -14.56 15.09
CA ARG A 132 -9.89 -14.70 16.52
C ARG A 132 -11.39 -14.82 16.75
N GLU A 133 -11.78 -15.67 17.69
CA GLU A 133 -13.15 -15.71 18.19
C GLU A 133 -13.32 -14.67 19.29
N ALA A 134 -14.29 -13.77 19.11
CA ALA A 134 -14.71 -12.79 20.10
C ALA A 134 -16.24 -12.71 20.08
N ASP A 135 -16.87 -12.75 21.26
CA ASP A 135 -18.34 -12.70 21.41
C ASP A 135 -19.10 -13.75 20.58
N GLY A 136 -18.49 -14.90 20.31
CA GLY A 136 -19.07 -15.96 19.49
C GLY A 136 -18.97 -15.75 17.97
N GLU A 137 -18.30 -14.69 17.51
CA GLU A 137 -18.06 -14.39 16.10
C GLU A 137 -16.57 -14.52 15.74
N LYS A 138 -16.29 -15.08 14.56
CA LYS A 138 -14.93 -15.07 13.99
C LYS A 138 -14.65 -13.70 13.39
N ARG A 139 -13.62 -13.02 13.88
CA ARG A 139 -13.14 -11.73 13.37
C ARG A 139 -11.72 -11.86 12.86
N VAL A 140 -11.42 -11.19 11.76
CA VAL A 140 -10.05 -11.09 11.24
C VAL A 140 -9.25 -10.20 12.19
N CYS A 141 -8.11 -10.70 12.67
CA CYS A 141 -7.23 -10.02 13.62
C CYS A 141 -5.80 -9.85 13.10
N GLY A 142 -5.59 -10.02 11.79
CA GLY A 142 -4.30 -9.80 11.17
C GLY A 142 -4.07 -10.58 9.89
N LEU A 143 -2.84 -10.53 9.41
CA LEU A 143 -2.40 -11.09 8.14
C LEU A 143 -1.28 -12.10 8.33
N VAL A 144 -1.26 -13.10 7.45
CA VAL A 144 -0.13 -14.01 7.27
C VAL A 144 0.59 -13.60 5.99
N ILE A 145 1.88 -13.27 6.10
CA ILE A 145 2.67 -12.66 5.04
C ILE A 145 3.93 -13.44 4.71
N ASN A 146 4.36 -13.34 3.46
CA ASN A 146 5.61 -13.90 2.98
C ASN A 146 6.23 -13.02 1.89
N TRP A 147 7.48 -13.27 1.52
CA TRP A 147 8.08 -12.56 0.38
C TRP A 147 7.45 -13.03 -0.93
N SER A 148 7.08 -12.10 -1.80
CA SER A 148 6.45 -12.45 -3.09
C SER A 148 7.25 -13.44 -3.96
N PRO A 149 8.60 -13.42 -3.99
CA PRO A 149 9.36 -14.45 -4.71
C PRO A 149 9.14 -15.87 -4.19
N ILE A 150 8.93 -16.06 -2.88
CA ILE A 150 8.66 -17.38 -2.30
C ILE A 150 7.39 -17.95 -2.91
N ARG A 151 6.32 -17.15 -2.96
CA ARG A 151 5.06 -17.54 -3.57
C ARG A 151 5.16 -17.77 -5.08
N LYS A 152 5.93 -16.94 -5.81
CA LYS A 152 6.08 -17.05 -7.28
C LYS A 152 6.89 -18.27 -7.71
N LEU A 153 7.81 -18.72 -6.86
CA LEU A 153 8.69 -19.85 -7.12
C LEU A 153 8.19 -21.14 -6.43
N ASP A 154 7.02 -21.08 -5.78
CA ASP A 154 6.41 -22.17 -5.00
C ASP A 154 7.40 -22.82 -4.01
N LEU A 155 8.19 -22.00 -3.32
CA LEU A 155 9.18 -22.49 -2.35
C LEU A 155 8.52 -22.86 -1.01
N PRO A 156 8.89 -23.98 -0.37
CA PRO A 156 8.33 -24.37 0.93
C PRO A 156 9.01 -23.60 2.07
N VAL A 157 8.61 -22.34 2.26
CA VAL A 157 9.13 -21.47 3.32
C VAL A 157 7.98 -20.91 4.14
N ASP A 158 8.06 -21.09 5.46
CA ASP A 158 7.00 -20.68 6.39
C ASP A 158 6.79 -19.15 6.40
N PRO A 159 5.53 -18.69 6.49
CA PRO A 159 5.21 -17.26 6.54
C PRO A 159 5.36 -16.67 7.94
N LEU A 160 5.25 -15.34 8.02
CA LEU A 160 5.19 -14.57 9.27
C LEU A 160 3.79 -13.99 9.49
N SER A 161 3.44 -13.75 10.76
CA SER A 161 2.14 -13.19 11.14
C SER A 161 2.25 -11.74 11.60
N ILE A 162 1.24 -10.93 11.26
CA ILE A 162 1.10 -9.52 11.63
C ILE A 162 -0.26 -9.29 12.23
N HIS A 163 -0.33 -8.77 13.47
CA HIS A 163 -1.61 -8.47 14.12
C HIS A 163 -2.15 -7.11 13.68
N ALA A 164 -3.45 -7.05 13.42
CA ALA A 164 -4.15 -5.80 13.14
C ALA A 164 -5.56 -5.79 13.73
N ASN A 165 -5.97 -4.66 14.31
CA ASN A 165 -7.32 -4.50 14.87
C ASN A 165 -8.40 -4.52 13.77
N TYR A 166 -8.07 -4.00 12.59
CA TYR A 166 -8.88 -4.08 11.38
C TYR A 166 -8.00 -4.52 10.20
N SER A 167 -8.52 -5.39 9.34
CA SER A 167 -7.83 -5.87 8.14
C SER A 167 -8.80 -5.77 6.96
N HIS A 168 -8.38 -5.12 5.86
CA HIS A 168 -9.22 -4.92 4.68
C HIS A 168 -8.44 -5.02 3.37
#